data_AF-A0A0S8GH41-F1
#
_entry.id   AF-A0A0S8GH41-F1
#
_cell.length_a   1.000
_cell.length_b   1.000
_cell.length_c   1.000
_cell.angle_alpha   90.00
_cell.angle_beta   90.00
_cell.angle_gamma   90.00
#
_symmetry.space_group_name_H-M   'P 1'
#
loop_
_entity.id
_entity.type
_entity.pdbx_description
1 polymer ?
#
loop_
_entity_poly.entity_id
_entity_poly.type
_entity_poly.pdbx_seq_one_letter_code
_entity_poly.pdbx_strand_id
1 'polypeptide(L)'
;LEGFTFGERITADVGNVLVEKTNFAISGSAQYLFREFAKTFSDCTYLNVGDDLGLENLRRVKMSYRPALFGEKVTLRRNPAGS
;
A
#
# COMPACT_ATOMS: atom_id res chain seq x y z
N LEU A 1 -14.29 9.71 -13.20
CA LEU A 1 -12.93 9.55 -12.65
C LEU A 1 -12.73 8.05 -12.46
N GLU A 2 -11.82 7.43 -13.21
CA GLU A 2 -11.65 5.97 -13.23
C GLU A 2 -10.68 5.44 -12.17
N GLY A 3 -9.99 6.34 -11.47
CA GLY A 3 -9.17 6.03 -10.32
C GLY A 3 -8.41 7.26 -9.83
N PHE A 4 -7.96 7.20 -8.59
CA PHE A 4 -7.06 8.19 -7.99
C PHE A 4 -6.20 7.52 -6.93
N THR A 5 -5.01 8.08 -6.74
CA THR A 5 -4.12 7.67 -5.67
C THR A 5 -3.43 8.90 -5.12
N PHE A 6 -3.25 8.94 -3.81
CA PHE A 6 -2.44 9.96 -3.16
C PHE A 6 -1.76 9.38 -1.93
N GLY A 7 -0.71 10.05 -1.52
CA GLY A 7 0.15 9.57 -0.47
C GLY A 7 1.10 10.65 0.01
N GLU A 8 2.02 10.25 0.87
CA GLU A 8 2.96 11.16 1.50
C GLU A 8 4.34 10.53 1.61
N ARG A 9 5.35 11.37 1.82
CA ARG A 9 6.67 10.91 2.21
C ARG A 9 6.71 10.78 3.73
N ILE A 10 7.04 9.59 4.24
CA ILE A 10 7.18 9.36 5.69
C ILE A 10 8.59 9.70 6.15
N THR A 11 9.59 9.26 5.39
CA THR A 11 11.02 9.55 5.65
C THR A 11 11.71 9.90 4.35
N ALA A 12 12.96 10.36 4.40
CA ALA A 12 13.74 10.63 3.18
C ALA A 12 13.74 9.45 2.19
N ASP A 13 13.66 8.22 2.70
CA ASP A 13 13.83 6.98 1.93
C ASP A 13 12.52 6.17 1.74
N VAL A 14 11.41 6.60 2.37
CA VAL A 14 10.15 5.85 2.37
C VAL A 14 8.97 6.74 2.01
N GLY A 15 8.33 6.41 0.88
CA GLY A 15 7.01 6.90 0.50
C GLY A 15 5.89 6.02 1.04
N ASN A 16 4.67 6.55 1.08
CA ASN A 16 3.48 5.81 1.51
C ASN A 16 2.27 6.15 0.67
N VAL A 17 1.56 5.14 0.18
CA VAL A 17 0.24 5.26 -0.42
C VAL A 17 -0.78 5.37 0.72
N LEU A 18 -1.44 6.52 0.85
CA LEU A 18 -2.50 6.70 1.85
C LEU A 18 -3.81 6.07 1.36
N VAL A 19 -4.18 6.39 0.12
CA VAL A 19 -5.40 5.90 -0.52
C VAL A 19 -5.12 5.60 -1.98
N GLU A 20 -5.57 4.44 -2.42
CA GLU A 20 -5.67 4.05 -3.83
C GLU A 20 -7.09 3.56 -4.08
N LYS A 21 -7.76 4.13 -5.08
CA LYS A 21 -9.07 3.69 -5.55
C LYS A 21 -9.05 3.61 -7.07
N THR A 22 -9.47 2.48 -7.62
CA THR A 22 -9.53 2.23 -9.06
C THR A 22 -10.82 1.53 -9.45
N ASN A 23 -11.23 1.75 -10.70
CA ASN A 23 -12.32 1.01 -11.31
C ASN A 23 -11.84 -0.39 -11.72
N PHE A 24 -12.31 -1.41 -11.00
CA PHE A 24 -11.96 -2.81 -11.25
C PHE A 24 -12.54 -3.38 -12.57
N ALA A 25 -13.51 -2.70 -13.20
CA ALA A 25 -13.98 -3.08 -14.53
C ALA A 25 -12.91 -2.85 -15.61
N ILE A 26 -11.92 -1.98 -15.33
CA ILE A 26 -10.83 -1.68 -16.25
C ILE A 26 -9.62 -2.54 -15.86
N SER A 27 -9.32 -3.52 -16.71
CA SER A 27 -8.17 -4.40 -16.49
C SER A 27 -6.86 -3.61 -16.51
N GLY A 28 -6.03 -3.81 -15.48
CA GLY A 28 -4.73 -3.13 -15.36
C GLY A 28 -4.79 -1.71 -14.76
N SER A 29 -5.97 -1.20 -14.40
CA SER A 29 -6.11 0.17 -13.90
C SER A 29 -5.32 0.42 -12.61
N ALA A 30 -5.33 -0.52 -11.67
CA ALA A 30 -4.55 -0.47 -10.43
C ALA A 30 -3.04 -0.47 -10.72
N GLN A 31 -2.56 -1.39 -11.57
CA GLN A 31 -1.15 -1.49 -11.93
C GLN A 31 -0.64 -0.23 -12.63
N TYR A 32 -1.44 0.33 -13.54
CA TYR A 32 -1.10 1.57 -14.23
C TYR A 32 -1.00 2.73 -13.24
N LEU A 33 -2.04 2.92 -12.41
CA LEU A 33 -2.09 4.03 -11.46
C LEU A 33 -0.96 3.94 -10.42
N PHE A 34 -0.74 2.74 -9.87
CA PHE A 34 0.36 2.48 -8.94
C PHE A 34 1.71 2.78 -9.57
N ARG A 35 1.95 2.35 -10.81
CA ARG A 35 3.20 2.63 -11.54
C ARG A 35 3.43 4.12 -11.73
N GLU A 36 2.41 4.87 -12.14
CA GLU A 36 2.55 6.32 -12.33
C GLU A 36 2.79 7.04 -11.01
N PHE A 37 2.15 6.61 -9.93
CA PHE A 37 2.38 7.16 -8.60
C PHE A 37 3.76 6.81 -8.04
N ALA A 38 4.24 5.58 -8.23
CA ALA A 38 5.57 5.17 -7.77
C ALA A 38 6.68 6.04 -8.37
N LYS A 39 6.51 6.56 -9.59
CA LYS A 39 7.47 7.49 -10.21
C LYS A 39 7.58 8.83 -9.46
N THR A 40 6.55 9.27 -8.74
CA THR A 40 6.64 10.50 -7.94
C THR A 40 7.44 10.31 -6.65
N PHE A 41 7.78 9.06 -6.32
CA PHE A 41 8.66 8.65 -5.22
C PHE A 41 9.90 7.92 -5.74
N SER A 42 10.36 8.26 -6.96
CA SER A 42 11.50 7.58 -7.61
C SER A 42 12.83 7.72 -6.85
N ASP A 43 12.90 8.66 -5.92
CA ASP A 43 14.04 8.90 -5.04
C ASP A 43 13.93 8.21 -3.66
N CYS A 44 12.82 7.52 -3.39
CA CYS A 44 12.66 6.67 -2.21
C CYS A 44 13.03 5.22 -2.54
N THR A 45 13.72 4.52 -1.64
CA THR A 45 14.00 3.08 -1.78
C THR A 45 12.74 2.23 -1.61
N TYR A 46 11.83 2.64 -0.72
CA TYR A 46 10.61 1.89 -0.42
C TYR A 46 9.34 2.71 -0.61
N LEU A 47 8.28 2.03 -1.05
CA LEU A 47 6.93 2.56 -1.09
C LEU A 47 6.01 1.63 -0.30
N ASN A 48 5.52 2.10 0.85
CA ASN A 48 4.51 1.38 1.62
C ASN A 48 3.15 1.49 0.91
N VAL A 49 2.52 0.35 0.64
CA VAL A 49 1.24 0.27 -0.09
C VAL A 49 0.07 -0.14 0.80
N GLY A 50 0.27 -0.24 2.11
CA GLY A 50 -0.71 -0.73 3.08
C GLY A 50 -1.05 -2.21 2.92
N ASP A 51 -2.02 -2.69 3.71
CA ASP A 51 -2.40 -4.11 3.77
C ASP A 51 -3.57 -4.46 2.83
N ASP A 52 -3.79 -5.75 2.54
CA ASP A 52 -4.85 -6.26 1.68
C ASP A 52 -6.23 -6.36 2.37
N LEU A 53 -6.30 -6.05 3.67
CA LEU A 53 -7.51 -6.11 4.50
C LEU A 53 -8.20 -7.49 4.50
N GLY A 54 -7.49 -8.56 4.13
CA GLY A 54 -8.05 -9.90 3.95
C GLY A 54 -8.83 -10.09 2.65
N LEU A 55 -8.77 -9.14 1.71
CA LEU A 55 -9.48 -9.20 0.43
C LEU A 55 -8.59 -9.81 -0.66
N GLU A 56 -8.95 -11.01 -1.13
CA GLU A 56 -8.16 -11.77 -2.11
C GLU A 56 -7.90 -11.01 -3.43
N ASN A 57 -8.89 -10.27 -3.93
CA ASN A 57 -8.71 -9.44 -5.12
C ASN A 57 -7.68 -8.32 -4.88
N LEU A 58 -7.71 -7.68 -3.71
CA LEU A 58 -6.74 -6.65 -3.34
C LEU A 58 -5.35 -7.25 -3.12
N ARG A 59 -5.28 -8.43 -2.50
CA ARG A 59 -4.05 -9.19 -2.34
C ARG A 59 -3.38 -9.47 -3.67
N ARG A 60 -4.12 -9.95 -4.67
CA ARG A 60 -3.61 -10.18 -6.04
C ARG A 60 -3.04 -8.91 -6.68
N VAL A 61 -3.75 -7.78 -6.53
CA VAL A 61 -3.29 -6.48 -7.03
C VAL A 61 -1.95 -6.11 -6.38
N LYS A 62 -1.86 -6.14 -5.04
CA LYS A 62 -0.64 -5.77 -4.31
C LYS A 62 0.53 -6.71 -4.59
N MET A 63 0.26 -8.01 -4.74
CA MET A 63 1.29 -8.98 -5.13
C MET A 63 1.82 -8.75 -6.55
N SER A 64 1.00 -8.19 -7.47
CA SER A 64 1.46 -7.84 -8.82
C SER A 64 2.50 -6.72 -8.83
N TYR A 65 2.61 -5.95 -7.74
CA TYR A 65 3.63 -4.92 -7.55
C TYR A 65 5.01 -5.51 -7.17
N ARG A 66 5.10 -6.82 -6.94
CA ARG A 66 6.32 -7.54 -6.53
C ARG A 66 6.93 -6.96 -5.23
N PRO A 67 6.22 -7.07 -4.09
CA PRO A 67 6.68 -6.49 -2.84
C PRO A 67 8.04 -7.07 -2.42
N ALA A 68 8.96 -6.19 -2.03
CA ALA A 68 10.26 -6.60 -1.51
C ALA A 68 10.19 -7.13 -0.06
N LEU A 69 9.20 -6.65 0.71
CA LEU A 69 9.05 -6.89 2.14
C LEU A 69 7.56 -6.97 2.51
N PHE A 70 7.25 -7.71 3.58
CA PHE A 70 5.95 -7.70 4.25
C PHE A 70 6.12 -7.09 5.64
N GLY A 71 5.32 -6.06 5.96
CA GLY A 71 5.38 -5.42 7.28
C GLY A 71 4.77 -6.31 8.37
N GLU A 72 5.49 -6.50 9.47
CA GLU A 72 4.94 -7.19 10.64
C GLU A 72 3.95 -6.28 11.38
N LYS A 73 2.81 -6.85 11.78
CA LYS A 73 1.80 -6.16 12.59
C LYS A 73 1.72 -6.82 13.95
N VAL A 74 1.94 -6.04 15.00
CA VAL A 74 1.79 -6.49 16.39
C VAL A 74 0.65 -5.74 17.06
N THR A 75 -0.18 -6.45 17.82
CA THR A 75 -1.19 -5.84 18.67
C THR A 75 -0.64 -5.76 20.09
N LEU A 76 -0.34 -4.54 20.54
CA LEU A 76 0.04 -4.32 21.93
C LEU A 76 -1.22 -4.33 22.81
N ARG A 77 -1.23 -5.19 23.82
CA ARG A 77 -2.29 -5.22 24.85
C ARG A 77 -1.66 -4.92 26.19
N ARG A 78 -2.28 -4.02 26.96
CA ARG A 78 -1.92 -3.85 28.37
C ARG A 78 -2.26 -5.15 29.08
N ASN A 79 -1.27 -5.77 29.72
CA ASN A 79 -1.50 -6.89 30.61
C ASN A 79 -2.26 -6.37 31.84
N PRO A 80 -3.46 -6.88 32.18
CA PRO A 80 -4.11 -6.52 33.43
C PRO A 80 -3.31 -7.16 34.57
N ALA A 81 -2.34 -6.44 35.10
CA ALA A 81 -1.67 -6.82 36.34
C ALA A 81 -2.58 -6.42 37.53
N GLY A 82 -3.08 -7.40 38.27
CA GLY A 82 -3.66 -7.23 39.60
C GLY A 82 -5.08 -7.79 39.77
N SER A 83 -5.18 -9.09 40.07
CA SER A 83 -6.24 -9.66 40.93
C SER A 83 -5.58 -10.18 42.19
#